data_AF-A0A9W8SDV0-F1
#
_entry.id   AF-A0A9W8SDV0-F1
#
_cell.length_a   1.000
_cell.length_b   1.000
_cell.length_c   1.000
_cell.angle_alpha   90.00
_cell.angle_beta   90.00
_cell.angle_gamma   90.00
#
_symmetry.space_group_name_H-M   'P 1'
#
loop_
_entity.id
_entity.type
_entity.pdbx_description
1 polymer ?
#
loop_
_entity_poly.entity_id
_entity_poly.type
_entity_poly.pdbx_seq_one_letter_code
_entity_poly.pdbx_strand_id
1 'polypeptide(L)'
;MSNKAVTLPRSLSDTAQWDKLIEQYKSFRLLSLELSPESFGSTYAHEVAFPTETWDSRLKNPLAFNTIVVSDPEPGSADDLTLILNSPWLASLVLSGPLEAKTAAKTWEDQMQFDPGTTYFGPPAPGIEWTYVLNAIYVPPSQRRKGLANKLIENAKRLAVEDNNGDKVTLVLLVNFDLVAARKCYEKSGFELIHDYWYNDGLLIKGHAAVMRLDIGADELRA
;
A
#
# COMPACT_ATOMS: atom_id res chain seq x y z
N MET A 1 16.85 -9.41 -14.13
CA MET A 1 15.50 -9.96 -14.36
C MET A 1 14.54 -8.80 -14.45
N SER A 2 13.82 -8.68 -15.56
CA SER A 2 12.78 -7.66 -15.72
C SER A 2 11.59 -7.97 -14.79
N ASN A 3 10.88 -6.92 -14.39
CA ASN A 3 9.75 -7.01 -13.47
C ASN A 3 8.76 -5.86 -13.73
N LYS A 4 7.49 -6.11 -13.43
CA LYS A 4 6.38 -5.20 -13.72
C LYS A 4 5.54 -4.97 -12.48
N ALA A 5 5.11 -3.72 -12.25
CA ALA A 5 4.07 -3.44 -11.25
C ALA A 5 2.69 -3.58 -11.90
N VAL A 6 1.83 -4.40 -11.29
CA VAL A 6 0.49 -4.72 -11.78
C VAL A 6 -0.51 -4.59 -10.64
N THR A 7 -1.66 -4.01 -10.93
CA THR A 7 -2.76 -3.86 -9.98
C THR A 7 -3.68 -5.06 -10.08
N LEU A 8 -3.95 -5.68 -8.93
CA LEU A 8 -4.80 -6.86 -8.86
C LEU A 8 -6.25 -6.50 -9.22
N PRO A 9 -6.95 -7.37 -9.97
CA PRO A 9 -8.36 -7.17 -10.24
C PRO A 9 -9.18 -7.30 -8.94
N ARG A 10 -10.29 -6.56 -8.86
CA ARG A 10 -11.24 -6.65 -7.72
C ARG A 10 -12.25 -7.80 -7.87
N SER A 11 -12.30 -8.41 -9.04
CA SER A 11 -13.15 -9.56 -9.35
C SER A 11 -12.63 -10.24 -10.61
N LEU A 12 -12.84 -11.55 -10.72
CA LEU A 12 -12.67 -12.31 -11.95
C LEU A 12 -13.94 -13.11 -12.23
N SER A 13 -14.30 -13.26 -13.50
CA SER A 13 -15.46 -14.06 -13.91
C SER A 13 -15.20 -15.56 -13.74
N ASP A 14 -13.95 -16.00 -13.87
CA ASP A 14 -13.53 -17.37 -13.62
C ASP A 14 -13.26 -17.56 -12.12
N THR A 15 -14.11 -18.37 -11.47
CA THR A 15 -14.01 -18.66 -10.05
C THR A 15 -12.71 -19.36 -9.67
N ALA A 16 -12.19 -20.26 -10.50
CA ALA A 16 -10.94 -20.96 -10.20
C ALA A 16 -9.73 -20.01 -10.24
N GLN A 17 -9.75 -19.05 -11.17
CA GLN A 17 -8.73 -17.99 -11.21
C GLN A 17 -8.86 -17.03 -10.02
N TRP A 18 -10.09 -16.71 -9.61
CA TRP A 18 -10.36 -15.87 -8.44
C TRP A 18 -9.86 -16.52 -7.15
N ASP A 19 -10.18 -17.80 -6.93
CA ASP A 19 -9.74 -18.56 -5.76
C ASP A 19 -8.20 -18.66 -5.70
N LYS A 20 -7.58 -18.92 -6.85
CA LYS A 20 -6.11 -18.92 -6.98
C LYS A 20 -5.49 -17.57 -6.63
N LEU A 21 -6.11 -16.46 -7.05
CA LEU A 21 -5.64 -15.12 -6.71
C LEU A 21 -5.76 -14.84 -5.20
N ILE A 22 -6.88 -15.21 -4.59
CA ILE A 22 -7.08 -15.08 -3.14
C ILE A 22 -6.00 -15.86 -2.38
N GLU A 23 -5.73 -17.10 -2.78
CA GLU A 23 -4.72 -17.94 -2.15
C GLU A 23 -3.31 -17.33 -2.28
N GLN A 24 -2.95 -16.79 -3.44
CA GLN A 24 -1.66 -16.11 -3.63
C GLN A 24 -1.54 -14.84 -2.80
N TYR A 25 -2.59 -14.03 -2.75
CA TYR A 25 -2.63 -12.83 -1.92
C TYR A 25 -2.47 -13.16 -0.44
N LYS A 26 -3.23 -14.15 0.06
CA LYS A 26 -3.10 -14.68 1.43
C LYS A 26 -1.67 -15.16 1.69
N SER A 27 -1.12 -15.99 0.80
CA SER A 27 0.22 -16.57 0.95
C SER A 27 1.31 -15.51 1.03
N PHE A 28 1.27 -14.50 0.14
CA PHE A 28 2.25 -13.41 0.15
C PHE A 28 2.12 -12.55 1.42
N ARG A 29 0.89 -12.26 1.85
CA ARG A 29 0.64 -11.51 3.09
C ARG A 29 1.17 -12.27 4.31
N LEU A 30 0.87 -13.55 4.44
CA LEU A 30 1.33 -14.36 5.57
C LEU A 30 2.87 -14.48 5.58
N LEU A 31 3.49 -14.71 4.42
CA LEU A 31 4.95 -14.71 4.29
C LEU A 31 5.57 -13.38 4.74
N SER A 32 4.93 -12.24 4.41
CA SER A 32 5.42 -10.93 4.84
C SER A 32 5.43 -10.77 6.36
N LEU A 33 4.39 -11.27 7.04
CA LEU A 33 4.27 -11.25 8.50
C LEU A 33 5.29 -12.17 9.18
N GLU A 34 5.65 -13.30 8.55
CA GLU A 34 6.70 -14.20 9.06
C GLU A 34 8.10 -13.61 8.90
N LEU A 35 8.40 -13.07 7.72
CA LEU A 35 9.74 -12.59 7.38
C LEU A 35 10.08 -11.22 7.98
N SER A 36 9.08 -10.41 8.32
CA SER A 36 9.28 -9.05 8.84
C SER A 36 8.10 -8.60 9.72
N PRO A 37 7.81 -9.30 10.83
CA PRO A 37 6.68 -8.97 11.71
C PRO A 37 6.71 -7.53 12.23
N GLU A 38 7.90 -6.96 12.43
CA GLU A 38 8.11 -5.57 12.87
C GLU A 38 7.64 -4.50 11.87
N SER A 39 7.38 -4.90 10.62
CA SER A 39 6.92 -4.00 9.56
C SER A 39 5.39 -3.86 9.51
N PHE A 40 4.65 -4.55 10.39
CA PHE A 40 3.19 -4.62 10.34
C PHE A 40 2.54 -4.43 11.71
N GLY A 41 1.36 -3.80 11.72
CA GLY A 41 0.52 -3.66 12.92
C GLY A 41 -0.31 -4.90 13.28
N SER A 42 -0.06 -6.04 12.61
CA SER A 42 -0.78 -7.31 12.81
C SER A 42 0.24 -8.45 12.86
N THR A 43 -0.17 -9.65 13.25
CA THR A 43 0.73 -10.80 13.42
C THR A 43 0.34 -11.98 12.53
N TYR A 44 1.32 -12.82 12.18
CA TYR A 44 1.05 -14.07 11.46
C TYR A 44 0.04 -14.95 12.20
N ALA A 45 0.24 -15.12 13.51
CA ALA A 45 -0.63 -15.95 14.36
C ALA A 45 -2.10 -15.47 14.34
N HIS A 46 -2.32 -14.16 14.21
CA HIS A 46 -3.65 -13.59 14.08
C HIS A 46 -4.22 -13.80 12.67
N GLU A 47 -3.46 -13.43 11.62
CA GLU A 47 -4.01 -13.44 10.25
C GLU A 47 -4.14 -14.85 9.66
N VAL A 48 -3.33 -15.83 10.08
CA VAL A 48 -3.44 -17.21 9.56
C VAL A 48 -4.79 -17.85 9.89
N ALA A 49 -5.42 -17.43 10.98
CA ALA A 49 -6.73 -17.86 11.42
C ALA A 49 -7.89 -17.19 10.65
N PHE A 50 -7.62 -16.19 9.82
CA PHE A 50 -8.67 -15.54 9.04
C PHE A 50 -9.28 -16.49 8.01
N PRO A 51 -10.62 -16.51 7.92
CA PRO A 51 -11.32 -17.33 6.94
C PRO A 51 -11.13 -16.73 5.53
N THR A 52 -11.36 -17.54 4.49
CA THR A 52 -11.14 -17.15 3.08
C THR A 52 -11.92 -15.90 2.70
N GLU A 53 -13.11 -15.71 3.26
CA GLU A 53 -14.01 -14.58 3.02
C GLU A 53 -13.39 -13.24 3.44
N THR A 54 -12.52 -13.24 4.47
CA THR A 54 -11.77 -12.03 4.86
C THR A 54 -10.78 -11.62 3.77
N TRP A 55 -10.12 -12.58 3.14
CA TRP A 55 -9.15 -12.35 2.06
C TRP A 55 -9.86 -11.91 0.77
N ASP A 56 -10.97 -12.56 0.44
CA ASP A 56 -11.87 -12.17 -0.65
C ASP A 56 -12.36 -10.72 -0.50
N SER A 57 -12.83 -10.37 0.70
CA SER A 57 -13.33 -9.01 1.00
C SER A 57 -12.25 -7.94 0.86
N ARG A 58 -10.99 -8.25 1.21
CA ARG A 58 -9.84 -7.33 1.04
C ARG A 58 -9.57 -7.02 -0.43
N LEU A 59 -9.66 -8.03 -1.31
CA LEU A 59 -9.45 -7.84 -2.74
C LEU A 59 -10.63 -7.14 -3.42
N LYS A 60 -11.87 -7.41 -2.96
CA LYS A 60 -13.11 -6.78 -3.48
C LYS A 60 -13.31 -5.34 -3.04
N ASN A 61 -12.57 -4.85 -2.04
CA ASN A 61 -12.77 -3.51 -1.50
C ASN A 61 -12.62 -2.44 -2.61
N PRO A 62 -13.68 -1.68 -2.93
CA PRO A 62 -13.63 -0.69 -4.00
C PRO A 62 -12.71 0.49 -3.68
N LEU A 63 -12.42 0.73 -2.41
CA LEU A 63 -11.50 1.77 -1.95
C LEU A 63 -10.07 1.26 -1.77
N ALA A 64 -9.75 0.05 -2.23
CA ALA A 64 -8.40 -0.49 -2.19
C ALA A 64 -7.91 -0.82 -3.60
N PHE A 65 -6.67 -0.40 -3.89
CA PHE A 65 -5.90 -0.83 -5.04
C PHE A 65 -4.73 -1.66 -4.54
N ASN A 66 -4.84 -2.98 -4.70
CA ASN A 66 -3.76 -3.91 -4.34
C ASN A 66 -2.80 -3.98 -5.53
N THR A 67 -1.57 -3.53 -5.35
CA THR A 67 -0.54 -3.56 -6.40
C THR A 67 0.59 -4.48 -5.98
N ILE A 68 1.06 -5.29 -6.92
CA ILE A 68 2.22 -6.17 -6.74
C ILE A 68 3.29 -5.86 -7.77
N VAL A 69 4.52 -6.24 -7.48
CA VAL A 69 5.57 -6.38 -8.49
C VAL A 69 5.75 -7.86 -8.80
N VAL A 70 5.66 -8.23 -10.08
CA VAL A 70 5.85 -9.60 -10.57
C VAL A 70 7.12 -9.71 -11.41
N SER A 71 7.75 -10.88 -11.39
CA SER A 71 8.80 -11.22 -12.36
C SER A 71 8.22 -11.25 -13.77
N ASP A 72 8.86 -10.56 -14.71
CA ASP A 72 8.45 -10.47 -16.12
C ASP A 72 9.70 -10.61 -17.00
N PRO A 73 10.19 -11.85 -17.21
CA PRO A 73 11.47 -12.09 -17.88
C PRO A 73 11.42 -11.77 -19.38
N GLU A 74 10.24 -11.84 -20.00
CA GLU A 74 10.00 -11.60 -21.43
C GLU A 74 8.90 -10.54 -21.59
N PRO A 75 9.23 -9.24 -21.42
CA PRO A 75 8.23 -8.18 -21.43
C PRO A 75 7.36 -8.21 -22.69
N GLY A 76 6.04 -8.25 -22.49
CA GLY A 76 5.04 -8.28 -23.56
C GLY A 76 4.63 -9.68 -24.04
N SER A 77 5.21 -10.76 -23.49
CA SER A 77 4.81 -12.13 -23.85
C SER A 77 3.54 -12.62 -23.15
N ALA A 78 3.17 -12.03 -22.01
CA ALA A 78 2.00 -12.38 -21.22
C ALA A 78 1.21 -11.13 -20.80
N ASP A 79 -0.12 -11.27 -20.69
CA ASP A 79 -0.98 -10.25 -20.12
C ASP A 79 -0.85 -10.17 -18.59
N ASP A 80 -1.39 -9.11 -17.99
CA ASP A 80 -1.25 -8.85 -16.55
C ASP A 80 -1.87 -9.95 -15.69
N LEU A 81 -3.02 -10.51 -16.08
CA LEU A 81 -3.66 -11.57 -15.31
C LEU A 81 -2.82 -12.85 -15.33
N THR A 82 -2.26 -13.19 -16.50
CA THR A 82 -1.33 -14.32 -16.62
C THR A 82 -0.10 -14.14 -15.74
N LEU A 83 0.49 -12.95 -15.69
CA LEU A 83 1.63 -12.65 -14.81
C LEU A 83 1.24 -12.72 -13.32
N ILE A 84 0.12 -12.11 -12.94
CA ILE A 84 -0.40 -12.14 -11.56
C ILE A 84 -0.56 -13.58 -11.08
N LEU A 85 -1.15 -14.46 -11.90
CA LEU A 85 -1.50 -15.81 -11.48
C LEU A 85 -0.34 -16.81 -11.56
N ASN A 86 0.71 -16.55 -12.34
CA ASN A 86 1.72 -17.56 -12.67
C ASN A 86 3.17 -17.13 -12.41
N SER A 87 3.42 -15.87 -12.07
CA SER A 87 4.77 -15.36 -11.80
C SER A 87 5.01 -15.14 -10.31
N PRO A 88 6.24 -15.28 -9.81
CA PRO A 88 6.56 -14.94 -8.42
C PRO A 88 6.29 -13.46 -8.12
N TRP A 89 5.59 -13.21 -7.01
CA TRP A 89 5.39 -11.87 -6.47
C TRP A 89 6.64 -11.44 -5.70
N LEU A 90 7.16 -10.26 -6.03
CA LEU A 90 8.44 -9.73 -5.54
C LEU A 90 8.27 -8.59 -4.54
N ALA A 91 7.11 -7.93 -4.53
CA ALA A 91 6.76 -6.84 -3.63
C ALA A 91 5.25 -6.57 -3.69
N SER A 92 4.68 -5.92 -2.68
CA SER A 92 3.28 -5.48 -2.66
C SER A 92 3.11 -4.09 -2.06
N LEU A 93 2.01 -3.42 -2.40
CA LEU A 93 1.50 -2.20 -1.79
C LEU A 93 -0.02 -2.20 -1.86
N VAL A 94 -0.68 -1.63 -0.84
CA VAL A 94 -2.11 -1.32 -0.87
C VAL A 94 -2.27 0.19 -0.87
N LEU A 95 -2.94 0.74 -1.88
CA LEU A 95 -3.35 2.14 -1.91
C LEU A 95 -4.82 2.21 -1.51
N SER A 96 -5.13 2.90 -0.41
CA SER A 96 -6.49 3.05 0.10
C SER A 96 -7.03 4.44 -0.21
N GLY A 97 -8.20 4.52 -0.85
CA GLY A 97 -8.86 5.78 -1.21
C GLY A 97 -9.76 5.63 -2.44
N PRO A 98 -10.37 6.73 -2.90
CA PRO A 98 -10.22 8.09 -2.39
C PRO A 98 -10.91 8.30 -1.03
N LEU A 99 -10.31 9.10 -0.16
CA LEU A 99 -10.90 9.61 1.08
C LEU A 99 -11.07 11.13 0.96
N GLU A 100 -12.18 11.68 1.47
CA GLU A 100 -12.38 13.13 1.48
C GLU A 100 -11.25 13.82 2.27
N ALA A 101 -10.50 14.71 1.61
CA ALA A 101 -9.24 15.22 2.16
C ALA A 101 -9.40 15.95 3.51
N LYS A 102 -10.56 16.59 3.74
CA LYS A 102 -10.88 17.29 5.00
C LYS A 102 -11.08 16.35 6.19
N THR A 103 -11.50 15.10 5.94
CA THR A 103 -11.81 14.11 7.00
C THR A 103 -10.96 12.85 6.90
N ALA A 104 -10.04 12.77 5.94
CA ALA A 104 -9.28 11.56 5.63
C ALA A 104 -8.53 10.97 6.83
N ALA A 105 -7.92 11.81 7.69
CA ALA A 105 -7.24 11.34 8.89
C ALA A 105 -8.20 10.62 9.85
N LYS A 106 -9.37 11.21 10.11
CA LYS A 106 -10.41 10.61 10.95
C LYS A 106 -10.97 9.33 10.32
N THR A 107 -11.28 9.36 9.02
CA THR A 107 -11.76 8.16 8.31
C THR A 107 -10.74 7.03 8.40
N TRP A 108 -9.45 7.35 8.33
CA TRP A 108 -8.39 6.37 8.49
C TRP A 108 -8.29 5.81 9.92
N GLU A 109 -8.42 6.66 10.94
CA GLU A 109 -8.50 6.23 12.34
C GLU A 109 -9.65 5.25 12.55
N ASP A 110 -10.84 5.58 12.07
CA ASP A 110 -12.03 4.74 12.18
C ASP A 110 -11.83 3.37 11.48
N GLN A 111 -11.20 3.36 10.30
CA GLN A 111 -10.91 2.13 9.55
C GLN A 111 -9.84 1.26 10.21
N MET A 112 -8.82 1.87 10.80
CA MET A 112 -7.71 1.18 11.46
C MET A 112 -7.94 0.93 12.95
N GLN A 113 -9.07 1.40 13.48
CA GLN A 113 -9.44 1.33 14.91
C GLN A 113 -8.38 1.99 15.80
N PHE A 114 -7.84 3.12 15.36
CA PHE A 114 -6.95 3.95 16.18
C PHE A 114 -7.76 4.81 17.15
N ASP A 115 -7.12 5.23 18.24
CA ASP A 115 -7.74 6.19 19.16
C ASP A 115 -8.02 7.52 18.41
N PRO A 116 -9.17 8.16 18.63
CA PRO A 116 -9.53 9.39 17.94
C PRO A 116 -8.52 10.53 18.15
N GLY A 117 -8.13 11.21 17.07
CA GLY A 117 -7.21 12.34 17.10
C GLY A 117 -5.73 11.96 17.27
N THR A 118 -5.37 10.71 17.04
CA THR A 118 -3.98 10.23 17.04
C THR A 118 -3.26 10.49 15.72
N THR A 119 -3.99 10.62 14.63
CA THR A 119 -3.47 10.75 13.26
C THR A 119 -3.75 12.14 12.71
N TYR A 120 -2.75 12.74 12.07
CA TYR A 120 -2.87 14.05 11.44
C TYR A 120 -2.18 14.05 10.06
N PHE A 121 -2.96 14.32 9.01
CA PHE A 121 -2.48 14.35 7.61
C PHE A 121 -2.13 15.76 7.10
N GLY A 122 -2.10 16.76 7.98
CA GLY A 122 -1.95 18.16 7.56
C GLY A 122 -3.26 18.75 7.03
N PRO A 123 -3.34 20.08 6.86
CA PRO A 123 -4.47 20.67 6.17
C PRO A 123 -4.38 20.35 4.66
N PRO A 124 -5.50 20.02 3.98
CA PRO A 124 -5.46 19.83 2.54
C PRO A 124 -5.03 21.12 1.85
N ALA A 125 -4.21 20.99 0.80
CA ALA A 125 -3.84 22.15 -0.01
C ALA A 125 -5.07 22.69 -0.76
N PRO A 126 -5.14 24.01 -1.06
CA PRO A 126 -6.24 24.57 -1.83
C PRO A 126 -6.46 23.83 -3.16
N GLY A 127 -7.69 23.39 -3.42
CA GLY A 127 -8.07 22.68 -4.64
C GLY A 127 -7.83 21.17 -4.61
N ILE A 128 -7.31 20.60 -3.51
CA ILE A 128 -7.21 19.14 -3.35
C ILE A 128 -8.40 18.63 -2.53
N GLU A 129 -9.24 17.80 -3.15
CA GLU A 129 -10.44 17.23 -2.53
C GLU A 129 -10.26 15.81 -1.99
N TRP A 130 -9.24 15.09 -2.46
CA TRP A 130 -9.07 13.66 -2.19
C TRP A 130 -7.68 13.32 -1.64
N THR A 131 -7.68 12.38 -0.71
CA THR A 131 -6.48 11.79 -0.10
C THR A 131 -6.49 10.28 -0.29
N TYR A 132 -5.33 9.71 -0.62
CA TYR A 132 -5.09 8.28 -0.63
C TYR A 132 -3.99 7.91 0.38
N VAL A 133 -4.13 6.76 1.03
CA VAL A 133 -3.19 6.25 2.02
C VAL A 133 -2.42 5.07 1.44
N LEU A 134 -1.09 5.19 1.36
CA LEU A 134 -0.22 4.05 1.05
C LEU A 134 -0.07 3.23 2.32
N ASN A 135 -0.47 1.96 2.23
CA ASN A 135 -0.46 1.01 3.33
C ASN A 135 0.18 -0.31 2.90
N ALA A 136 0.65 -1.09 3.88
CA ALA A 136 1.18 -2.44 3.71
C ALA A 136 2.20 -2.59 2.56
N ILE A 137 3.02 -1.55 2.34
CA ILE A 137 4.12 -1.63 1.38
C ILE A 137 5.18 -2.59 1.91
N TYR A 138 5.51 -3.59 1.10
CA TYR A 138 6.42 -4.64 1.50
C TYR A 138 7.32 -5.10 0.36
N VAL A 139 8.60 -5.25 0.67
CA VAL A 139 9.59 -5.90 -0.17
C VAL A 139 10.30 -6.96 0.69
N PRO A 140 10.19 -8.26 0.36
CA PRO A 140 10.89 -9.32 1.06
C PRO A 140 12.39 -9.02 1.17
N PRO A 141 13.06 -9.37 2.28
CA PRO A 141 14.49 -9.08 2.47
C PRO A 141 15.38 -9.46 1.29
N SER A 142 15.13 -10.61 0.65
CA SER A 142 15.86 -11.10 -0.53
C SER A 142 15.67 -10.26 -1.82
N GLN A 143 14.67 -9.38 -1.83
CA GLN A 143 14.31 -8.51 -2.97
C GLN A 143 14.57 -7.01 -2.70
N ARG A 144 15.00 -6.64 -1.49
CA ARG A 144 15.30 -5.24 -1.12
C ARG A 144 16.47 -4.68 -1.94
N ARG A 145 16.56 -3.35 -2.00
CA ARG A 145 17.61 -2.59 -2.71
C ARG A 145 17.65 -2.79 -4.24
N LYS A 146 16.58 -3.33 -4.83
CA LYS A 146 16.41 -3.51 -6.28
C LYS A 146 15.43 -2.50 -6.92
N GLY A 147 15.06 -1.44 -6.20
CA GLY A 147 14.13 -0.41 -6.69
C GLY A 147 12.64 -0.79 -6.68
N LEU A 148 12.26 -1.93 -6.11
CA LEU A 148 10.87 -2.43 -6.17
C LEU A 148 9.88 -1.56 -5.40
N ALA A 149 10.26 -1.02 -4.23
CA ALA A 149 9.43 -0.11 -3.46
C ALA A 149 9.11 1.18 -4.25
N ASN A 150 10.12 1.76 -4.91
CA ASN A 150 9.92 2.92 -5.78
C ASN A 150 8.94 2.60 -6.92
N LYS A 151 9.08 1.43 -7.54
CA LYS A 151 8.17 0.99 -8.62
C LYS A 151 6.72 0.88 -8.14
N LEU A 152 6.48 0.40 -6.92
CA LEU A 152 5.15 0.39 -6.31
C LEU A 152 4.62 1.80 -6.05
N ILE A 153 5.45 2.69 -5.52
CA ILE A 153 5.08 4.08 -5.22
C ILE A 153 4.74 4.85 -6.50
N GLU A 154 5.53 4.71 -7.56
CA GLU A 154 5.24 5.33 -8.87
C GLU A 154 3.95 4.80 -9.51
N ASN A 155 3.66 3.50 -9.34
CA ASN A 155 2.37 2.95 -9.76
C ASN A 155 1.22 3.54 -8.93
N ALA A 156 1.37 3.64 -7.60
CA ALA A 156 0.36 4.23 -6.72
C ALA A 156 0.06 5.71 -7.02
N LYS A 157 1.10 6.50 -7.30
CA LYS A 157 0.96 7.89 -7.76
C LYS A 157 0.10 8.00 -9.01
N ARG A 158 0.40 7.18 -10.03
CA ARG A 158 -0.38 7.15 -11.27
C ARG A 158 -1.83 6.74 -11.00
N LEU A 159 -2.06 5.67 -10.25
CA LEU A 159 -3.42 5.20 -9.93
C LEU A 159 -4.25 6.28 -9.23
N ALA A 160 -3.71 6.95 -8.21
CA ALA A 160 -4.44 7.96 -7.45
C ALA A 160 -4.86 9.15 -8.33
N VAL A 161 -3.98 9.58 -9.23
CA VAL A 161 -4.26 10.67 -10.17
C VAL A 161 -5.26 10.23 -11.25
N GLU A 162 -5.10 9.04 -11.82
CA GLU A 162 -6.00 8.50 -12.85
C GLU A 162 -7.42 8.26 -12.31
N ASP A 163 -7.53 7.71 -11.10
CA ASP A 163 -8.81 7.47 -10.41
C ASP A 163 -9.55 8.79 -10.11
N ASN A 164 -8.81 9.91 -10.07
CA ASN A 164 -9.34 11.25 -9.87
C ASN A 164 -9.29 12.12 -11.15
N ASN A 165 -9.40 11.51 -12.34
CA ASN A 165 -9.47 12.19 -13.64
C ASN A 165 -8.29 13.14 -13.96
N GLY A 166 -7.12 12.92 -13.36
CA GLY A 166 -5.95 13.77 -13.54
C GLY A 166 -5.82 14.91 -12.53
N ASP A 167 -6.84 15.15 -11.69
CA ASP A 167 -6.83 16.20 -10.69
C ASP A 167 -5.81 15.92 -9.59
N LYS A 168 -5.36 16.99 -8.92
CA LYS A 168 -4.41 16.88 -7.81
C LYS A 168 -5.01 16.13 -6.64
N VAL A 169 -4.22 15.23 -6.06
CA VAL A 169 -4.56 14.42 -4.89
C VAL A 169 -3.47 14.49 -3.85
N THR A 170 -3.81 14.19 -2.59
CA THR A 170 -2.83 13.96 -1.53
C THR A 170 -2.54 12.47 -1.40
N LEU A 171 -1.28 12.09 -1.33
CA LEU A 171 -0.82 10.78 -0.88
C LEU A 171 -0.26 10.91 0.53
N VAL A 172 -0.65 10.01 1.42
CA VAL A 172 -0.09 9.93 2.78
C VAL A 172 0.35 8.51 3.12
N LEU A 173 1.29 8.39 4.04
CA LEU A 173 1.68 7.12 4.62
C LEU A 173 2.06 7.29 6.08
N LEU A 174 1.89 6.21 6.84
CA LEU A 174 2.34 6.09 8.21
C LEU A 174 3.45 5.05 8.23
N VAL A 175 4.55 5.36 8.89
CA VAL A 175 5.70 4.46 9.01
C VAL A 175 6.30 4.57 10.39
N ASN A 176 6.75 3.46 10.98
CA ASN A 176 7.51 3.51 12.22
C ASN A 176 8.74 4.44 12.02
N PHE A 177 8.85 5.43 12.90
CA PHE A 177 9.84 6.51 12.83
C PHE A 177 11.28 5.98 12.85
N ASP A 178 11.53 4.86 13.52
CA ASP A 178 12.84 4.23 13.61
C ASP A 178 13.22 3.43 12.35
N LEU A 179 12.29 3.21 11.42
CA LEU A 179 12.57 2.62 10.11
C LEU A 179 13.17 3.65 9.16
N VAL A 180 14.35 4.17 9.52
CA VAL A 180 15.08 5.22 8.79
C VAL A 180 15.27 4.89 7.31
N ALA A 181 15.52 3.62 6.98
CA ALA A 181 15.69 3.19 5.59
C ALA A 181 14.39 3.32 4.77
N ALA A 182 13.23 3.06 5.38
CA ALA A 182 11.93 3.23 4.74
C ALA A 182 11.61 4.70 4.56
N ARG A 183 11.78 5.53 5.61
CA ARG A 183 11.59 6.99 5.51
C ARG A 183 12.44 7.63 4.43
N LYS A 184 13.74 7.31 4.36
CA LYS A 184 14.62 7.77 3.28
C LYS A 184 14.20 7.31 1.89
N CYS A 185 13.50 6.17 1.77
CA CYS A 185 12.93 5.73 0.51
C CYS A 185 11.75 6.62 0.09
N TYR A 186 10.87 6.97 1.04
CA TYR A 186 9.72 7.85 0.79
C TYR A 186 10.15 9.29 0.50
N GLU A 187 11.14 9.83 1.23
CA GLU A 187 11.74 11.14 0.98
C GLU A 187 12.27 11.23 -0.46
N LYS A 188 13.00 10.21 -0.91
CA LYS A 188 13.48 10.12 -2.31
C LYS A 188 12.36 10.01 -3.34
N SER A 189 11.19 9.56 -2.92
CA SER A 189 9.99 9.48 -3.76
C SER A 189 9.15 10.75 -3.70
N GLY A 190 9.61 11.79 -2.99
CA GLY A 190 8.96 13.10 -2.89
C GLY A 190 8.11 13.31 -1.64
N PHE A 191 8.01 12.34 -0.74
CA PHE A 191 7.22 12.50 0.48
C PHE A 191 7.96 13.33 1.53
N GLU A 192 7.25 14.23 2.19
CA GLU A 192 7.76 15.06 3.26
C GLU A 192 7.21 14.58 4.61
N LEU A 193 8.05 14.63 5.65
CA LEU A 193 7.61 14.40 7.03
C LEU A 193 6.78 15.61 7.49
N ILE A 194 5.51 15.40 7.78
CA ILE A 194 4.59 16.48 8.20
C ILE A 194 4.20 16.39 9.67
N HIS A 195 4.30 15.20 10.26
CA HIS A 195 3.95 14.95 11.64
C HIS A 195 4.60 13.66 12.14
N ASP A 196 4.73 13.52 13.45
CA ASP A 196 5.07 12.28 14.11
C ASP A 196 4.32 12.18 15.42
N TYR A 197 3.94 10.96 15.81
CA TYR A 197 3.18 10.73 17.03
C TYR A 197 3.62 9.45 17.73
N TRP A 198 3.46 9.45 19.04
CA TRP A 198 3.68 8.27 19.87
C TRP A 198 2.34 7.58 20.11
N TYR A 199 2.31 6.26 19.94
CA TYR A 199 1.14 5.43 20.22
C TYR A 199 1.52 4.28 21.15
N ASN A 200 0.54 3.74 21.88
CA ASN A 200 0.75 2.54 22.68
C ASN A 200 0.44 1.31 21.82
N ASP A 201 1.39 0.41 21.64
CA ASP A 201 1.20 -0.83 20.87
C ASP A 201 0.63 -2.01 21.71
N GLY A 202 0.22 -1.73 22.95
CA GLY A 202 -0.27 -2.72 23.90
C GLY A 202 0.81 -3.45 24.71
N LEU A 203 2.12 -3.22 24.46
CA LEU A 203 3.23 -3.95 25.11
C LEU A 203 4.15 -3.07 25.97
N LEU A 204 3.65 -1.99 26.58
CA LEU A 204 4.41 -1.02 27.40
C LEU A 204 5.51 -0.25 26.64
N ILE A 205 5.68 -0.49 25.33
CA ILE A 205 6.57 0.28 24.47
C ILE A 205 5.72 1.31 23.72
N LYS A 206 6.08 2.58 23.83
CA LYS A 206 5.49 3.60 22.96
C LYS A 206 6.07 3.39 21.57
N GLY A 207 5.23 2.98 20.61
CA GLY A 207 5.57 3.02 19.20
C GLY A 207 5.66 4.48 18.75
N HIS A 208 6.60 4.78 17.86
CA HIS A 208 6.77 6.11 17.27
C HIS A 208 6.47 6.01 15.77
N ALA A 209 5.45 6.74 15.30
CA ALA A 209 5.08 6.78 13.90
C ALA A 209 5.40 8.15 13.29
N ALA A 210 5.93 8.14 12.08
CA ALA A 210 6.02 9.28 11.18
C ALA A 210 4.83 9.27 10.21
N VAL A 211 4.22 10.43 10.01
CA VAL A 211 3.28 10.70 8.92
C VAL A 211 4.02 11.44 7.82
N MET A 212 4.06 10.84 6.62
CA MET A 212 4.67 11.46 5.46
C MET A 212 3.62 11.72 4.38
N ARG A 213 3.74 12.85 3.69
CA ARG A 213 2.76 13.34 2.71
C ARG A 213 3.41 13.77 1.40
N LEU A 214 2.70 13.59 0.30
CA LEU A 214 3.02 14.13 -1.02
C LEU A 214 1.73 14.60 -1.69
N ASP A 215 1.69 15.83 -2.19
CA ASP A 215 0.63 16.28 -3.09
C ASP A 215 1.10 16.06 -4.53
N ILE A 216 0.23 15.52 -5.39
CA ILE A 216 0.60 15.17 -6.78
C ILE A 216 -0.57 15.33 -7.75
N GLY A 217 -0.29 15.83 -8.96
CA GLY A 217 -1.23 15.86 -10.09
C GLY A 217 -0.64 15.32 -11.40
N ALA A 218 -1.44 15.33 -12.47
CA ALA A 218 -1.06 14.77 -13.78
C ALA A 218 0.21 15.39 -14.39
N ASP A 219 0.45 16.69 -14.16
CA ASP A 219 1.63 17.39 -14.69
C ASP A 219 2.95 16.89 -14.08
N GLU A 220 2.89 16.31 -12.89
CA GLU A 220 4.05 15.84 -12.12
C GLU A 220 4.37 14.36 -12.38
N LEU A 221 3.48 13.63 -13.06
CA LEU A 221 3.70 12.23 -13.46
C LEU A 221 4.57 12.05 -14.71
N ARG A 222 4.84 13.15 -15.44
CA ARG A 222 5.50 13.13 -16.77
C ARG A 222 6.98 13.52 -16.75
N ALA A 223 7.56 13.73 -15.57
CA ALA A 223 8.99 14.02 -15.39
C ALA A 223 9.79 12.75 -15.09
#